data_AF-A0A1B3LP63-F1
#
_entry.id   AF-A0A1B3LP63-F1
#
_cell.length_a   1.000
_cell.length_b   1.000
_cell.length_c   1.000
_cell.angle_alpha   90.00
_cell.angle_beta   90.00
_cell.angle_gamma   90.00
#
_symmetry.space_group_name_H-M   'P 1'
#
loop_
_entity.id
_entity.type
_entity.pdbx_description
1 polymer ?
#
loop_
_entity_poly.entity_id
_entity_poly.type
_entity_poly.pdbx_seq_one_letter_code
_entity_poly.pdbx_strand_id
1 'polypeptide(L)'
;MEVVFVDDESRVLAGIERTLAMNDTGWNCRFFTSGPAALDAITDCPADVVVSDMRMPFMDGAALLGKVREQWPGTLRIILSGYSDTECALRMLDVAHQFVSKPCDNAVLLSTLEGALSLRALFKDPSVRDVIGRVNRLPSAPRVFAELTRLLADPASDARQVSRLLGSDPALSARIMQLANSAYFTGGGGGAIRSVGDAINRLGIDQVRLLVLASHVFADAAEDPFVDHLQRRSMQASQLATQIAAGGKPQAATAALLARIGLLVHDLRDNAGQEAKTGCDTPLQAAVGAYLLALWGLPMDIVDAVARHTHPGRTAATGFGLAGAVHVAVALANGQPPDLAYLEHTGVLDQWPHWQASNAALTPDPDDD
;
A
#
# COMPACT_ATOMS: atom_id res chain seq x y z
N MET A 1 -16.97 14.58 -7.14
CA MET A 1 -15.77 14.50 -6.28
C MET A 1 -15.05 15.82 -6.33
N GLU A 2 -14.50 16.26 -5.20
CA GLU A 2 -13.79 17.53 -5.04
C GLU A 2 -12.27 17.30 -5.08
N VAL A 3 -11.60 17.85 -6.09
CA VAL A 3 -10.15 17.72 -6.27
C VAL A 3 -9.51 19.10 -6.22
N VAL A 4 -8.52 19.27 -5.35
CA VAL A 4 -7.79 20.53 -5.19
C VAL A 4 -6.38 20.36 -5.75
N PHE A 5 -5.98 21.25 -6.66
CA PHE A 5 -4.63 21.34 -7.21
C PHE A 5 -3.95 22.61 -6.71
N VAL A 6 -2.71 22.47 -6.23
CA VAL A 6 -1.92 23.59 -5.69
C VAL A 6 -0.54 23.60 -6.32
N ASP A 7 -0.20 24.70 -6.99
CA ASP A 7 1.09 24.87 -7.67
C ASP A 7 1.34 26.37 -7.88
N ASP A 8 2.51 26.88 -7.48
CA ASP A 8 2.83 28.30 -7.65
C ASP A 8 3.01 28.70 -9.13
N GLU A 9 3.21 27.73 -10.02
CA GLU A 9 3.26 27.93 -11.46
C GLU A 9 1.88 27.82 -12.13
N SER A 10 1.25 28.95 -12.42
CA SER A 10 -0.08 28.98 -13.10
C SER A 10 -0.11 28.24 -14.45
N ARG A 11 1.04 28.13 -15.14
CA ARG A 11 1.16 27.37 -16.40
C ARG A 11 1.00 25.87 -16.19
N VAL A 12 1.48 25.34 -15.06
CA VAL A 12 1.32 23.92 -14.70
C VAL A 12 -0.15 23.63 -14.40
N LEU A 13 -0.79 24.47 -13.59
CA LEU A 13 -2.23 24.37 -13.29
C LEU A 13 -3.08 24.40 -14.57
N ALA A 14 -2.82 25.35 -15.48
CA ALA A 14 -3.51 25.44 -16.76
C ALA A 14 -3.24 24.23 -17.69
N GLY A 15 -2.10 23.54 -17.52
CA GLY A 15 -1.83 22.27 -18.19
C GLY A 15 -2.72 21.16 -17.66
N ILE A 16 -2.76 21.00 -16.34
CA ILE A 16 -3.57 19.98 -15.65
C ILE A 16 -5.07 20.22 -15.92
N GLU A 17 -5.54 21.46 -15.81
CA GLU A 17 -6.93 21.82 -16.07
C GLU A 17 -7.39 21.42 -17.46
N ARG A 18 -6.56 21.70 -18.49
CA ARG A 18 -6.85 21.26 -19.87
C ARG A 18 -6.91 19.75 -20.00
N THR A 19 -5.99 19.03 -19.35
CA THR A 19 -6.00 17.56 -19.34
C THR A 19 -7.31 17.03 -18.73
N LEU A 20 -7.72 17.55 -17.58
CA LEU A 20 -8.93 17.08 -16.89
C LEU A 20 -10.19 17.39 -17.68
N ALA A 21 -10.28 18.58 -18.29
CA ALA A 21 -11.40 18.96 -19.15
C ALA A 21 -11.56 18.07 -20.38
N MET A 22 -10.47 17.52 -20.92
CA MET A 22 -10.50 16.61 -22.07
C MET A 22 -10.97 15.18 -21.74
N ASN A 23 -10.95 14.78 -20.47
CA ASN A 23 -11.19 13.38 -20.06
C ASN A 23 -12.55 13.15 -19.37
N ASP A 24 -13.46 14.13 -19.39
CA ASP A 24 -14.83 14.06 -18.83
C ASP A 24 -14.94 13.26 -17.52
N THR A 25 -14.14 13.64 -16.53
CA THR A 25 -13.95 12.86 -15.31
C THR A 25 -15.12 12.95 -14.33
N GLY A 26 -16.04 13.91 -14.52
CA GLY A 26 -17.08 14.27 -13.55
C GLY A 26 -16.54 14.83 -12.22
N TRP A 27 -15.26 15.21 -12.16
CA TRP A 27 -14.65 15.80 -10.97
C TRP A 27 -14.82 17.32 -10.96
N ASN A 28 -15.11 17.86 -9.78
CA ASN A 28 -15.07 19.29 -9.53
C ASN A 28 -13.65 19.66 -9.10
N CYS A 29 -12.91 20.30 -9.99
CA CYS A 29 -11.50 20.62 -9.80
C CYS A 29 -11.33 22.11 -9.45
N ARG A 30 -10.61 22.38 -8.36
CA ARG A 30 -10.27 23.73 -7.91
C ARG A 30 -8.76 23.91 -7.92
N PHE A 31 -8.30 25.06 -8.41
CA PHE A 31 -6.87 25.33 -8.65
C PHE A 31 -6.41 26.55 -7.85
N PHE A 32 -5.29 26.43 -7.16
CA PHE A 32 -4.74 27.48 -6.30
C PHE A 32 -3.24 27.65 -6.54
N THR A 33 -2.75 28.88 -6.44
CA THR A 33 -1.32 29.20 -6.60
C THR A 33 -0.55 29.27 -5.28
N SER A 34 -1.20 28.96 -4.15
CA SER A 34 -0.55 28.97 -2.84
C SER A 34 -1.23 28.03 -1.84
N GLY A 35 -0.44 27.47 -0.93
CA GLY A 35 -0.94 26.62 0.16
C GLY A 35 -1.97 27.30 1.07
N PRO A 36 -1.76 28.55 1.55
CA PRO A 36 -2.75 29.24 2.38
C PRO A 36 -4.12 29.39 1.70
N ALA A 37 -4.15 29.81 0.43
CA ALA A 37 -5.41 29.94 -0.31
C ALA A 37 -6.13 28.60 -0.48
N ALA A 38 -5.38 27.51 -0.66
CA ALA A 38 -5.95 26.17 -0.72
C ALA A 38 -6.53 25.73 0.63
N LEU A 39 -5.87 26.02 1.76
CA LEU A 39 -6.36 25.69 3.10
C LEU A 39 -7.67 26.42 3.44
N ASP A 40 -7.75 27.71 3.11
CA ASP A 40 -8.97 28.50 3.29
C ASP A 40 -10.12 27.87 2.49
N ALA A 41 -9.87 27.51 1.23
CA ALA A 41 -10.88 26.89 0.38
C ALA A 41 -11.29 25.46 0.79
N ILE A 42 -10.38 24.68 1.39
CA ILE A 42 -10.69 23.34 1.94
C ILE A 42 -11.53 23.46 3.22
N THR A 43 -11.32 24.52 4.00
CA THR A 43 -12.10 24.81 5.21
C THR A 43 -13.56 25.07 4.86
N ASP A 44 -13.82 25.86 3.82
CA ASP A 44 -15.17 26.18 3.37
C ASP A 44 -15.84 25.01 2.63
N CYS A 45 -15.07 24.28 1.84
CA CYS A 45 -15.55 23.12 1.08
C CYS A 45 -14.52 21.99 1.13
N PRO A 46 -14.79 20.90 1.88
CA PRO A 46 -13.86 19.79 2.05
C PRO A 46 -13.44 19.17 0.71
N ALA A 47 -12.16 18.85 0.58
CA ALA A 47 -11.62 18.17 -0.60
C ALA A 47 -11.57 16.66 -0.39
N ASP A 48 -11.82 15.91 -1.46
CA ASP A 48 -11.61 14.46 -1.48
C ASP A 48 -10.13 14.14 -1.73
N VAL A 49 -9.47 14.96 -2.56
CA VAL A 49 -8.05 14.85 -2.89
C VAL A 49 -7.41 16.22 -2.92
N VAL A 50 -6.20 16.34 -2.37
CA VAL A 50 -5.31 17.48 -2.55
C VAL A 50 -4.05 17.01 -3.27
N VAL A 51 -3.77 17.62 -4.41
CA VAL A 51 -2.58 17.44 -5.22
C VAL A 51 -1.76 18.72 -5.11
N SER A 52 -0.56 18.65 -4.54
CA SER A 52 0.28 19.83 -4.32
C SER A 52 1.64 19.66 -4.98
N ASP A 53 2.17 20.72 -5.58
CA ASP A 53 3.60 20.81 -5.82
C ASP A 53 4.38 20.74 -4.51
N MET A 54 5.57 20.15 -4.55
CA MET A 54 6.44 20.08 -3.39
C MET A 54 7.06 21.44 -3.02
N ARG A 55 7.51 22.22 -4.00
CA ARG A 55 8.35 23.41 -3.78
C ARG A 55 7.61 24.69 -4.15
N MET A 56 6.82 25.17 -3.21
CA MET A 56 6.13 26.45 -3.32
C MET A 56 6.73 27.48 -2.34
N PRO A 57 6.73 28.78 -2.68
CA PRO A 57 7.16 29.84 -1.78
C PRO A 57 6.32 29.91 -0.49
N PHE A 58 6.97 30.30 0.62
CA PHE A 58 6.40 30.50 1.95
C PHE A 58 5.85 29.25 2.64
N MET A 59 5.00 28.47 1.96
CA MET A 59 4.45 27.20 2.41
C MET A 59 4.68 26.15 1.33
N ASP A 60 5.60 25.22 1.60
CA ASP A 60 5.90 24.11 0.71
C ASP A 60 4.77 23.05 0.74
N GLY A 61 4.77 22.14 -0.23
CA GLY A 61 3.73 21.11 -0.34
C GLY A 61 3.66 20.19 0.88
N ALA A 62 4.81 19.89 1.49
CA ALA A 62 4.84 19.08 2.69
C ALA A 62 4.21 19.78 3.90
N ALA A 63 4.44 21.09 4.07
CA ALA A 63 3.80 21.89 5.12
C ALA A 63 2.28 21.99 4.90
N LEU A 64 1.84 22.19 3.65
CA LEU A 64 0.42 22.18 3.29
C LEU A 64 -0.24 20.84 3.62
N LEU A 65 0.32 19.74 3.10
CA LEU A 65 -0.25 18.40 3.27
C LEU A 65 -0.15 17.89 4.71
N GLY A 66 0.85 18.34 5.48
CA GLY A 66 0.93 18.11 6.92
C GLY A 66 -0.27 18.69 7.66
N LYS A 67 -0.67 19.93 7.35
CA LYS A 67 -1.89 20.54 7.90
C LYS A 67 -3.16 19.81 7.46
N VAL A 68 -3.22 19.40 6.19
CA VAL A 68 -4.34 18.60 5.67
C VAL A 68 -4.46 17.28 6.41
N ARG A 69 -3.35 16.58 6.67
CA ARG A 69 -3.33 15.34 7.46
C ARG A 69 -3.88 15.52 8.87
N GLU A 70 -3.56 16.63 9.52
CA GLU A 70 -3.99 16.91 10.89
C GLU A 70 -5.50 17.22 10.98
N GLN A 71 -6.00 18.05 10.07
CA GLN A 71 -7.37 18.58 10.10
C GLN A 71 -8.37 17.75 9.30
N TRP A 72 -7.95 17.19 8.15
CA TRP A 72 -8.77 16.39 7.24
C TRP A 72 -8.03 15.10 6.83
N PRO A 73 -7.76 14.19 7.78
CA PRO A 73 -6.96 13.00 7.52
C PRO A 73 -7.53 12.11 6.41
N GLY A 74 -8.86 12.01 6.25
CA GLY A 74 -9.51 11.25 5.19
C GLY A 74 -9.41 11.85 3.78
N THR A 75 -8.85 13.05 3.64
CA THR A 75 -8.50 13.65 2.34
C THR A 75 -7.24 12.98 1.80
N LEU A 76 -7.31 12.48 0.57
CA LEU A 76 -6.14 11.92 -0.12
C LEU A 76 -5.13 13.04 -0.40
N ARG A 77 -3.84 12.72 -0.27
CA ARG A 77 -2.75 13.69 -0.33
C ARG A 77 -1.71 13.19 -1.32
N ILE A 78 -1.52 13.93 -2.40
CA ILE A 78 -0.61 13.58 -3.49
C ILE A 78 0.38 14.72 -3.67
N ILE A 79 1.67 14.39 -3.81
CA ILE A 79 2.71 15.35 -4.15
C ILE A 79 3.08 15.22 -5.63
N LEU A 80 3.19 16.36 -6.30
CA LEU A 80 3.86 16.51 -7.58
C LEU A 80 5.32 16.92 -7.32
N SER A 81 6.28 16.15 -7.82
CA SER A 81 7.71 16.43 -7.62
C SER A 81 8.52 16.21 -8.90
N GLY A 82 9.40 17.16 -9.22
CA GLY A 82 10.36 17.05 -10.32
C GLY A 82 11.80 16.76 -9.88
N TYR A 83 12.06 16.52 -8.59
CA TYR A 83 13.41 16.46 -8.03
C TYR A 83 13.77 15.13 -7.38
N SER A 84 15.06 14.78 -7.48
CA SER A 84 15.68 13.51 -7.05
C SER A 84 16.48 13.63 -5.74
N ASP A 85 15.98 14.37 -4.74
CA ASP A 85 16.62 14.45 -3.42
C ASP A 85 15.98 13.48 -2.41
N THR A 86 16.82 12.64 -1.78
CA THR A 86 16.41 11.62 -0.81
C THR A 86 15.80 12.21 0.46
N GLU A 87 16.31 13.35 0.96
CA GLU A 87 15.75 13.98 2.18
C GLU A 87 14.32 14.49 1.92
N CYS A 88 14.11 15.02 0.72
CA CYS A 88 12.83 15.43 0.20
C CYS A 88 11.85 14.25 0.12
N ALA A 89 12.31 13.09 -0.39
CA ALA A 89 11.52 11.86 -0.48
C ALA A 89 11.06 11.32 0.89
N LEU A 90 11.87 11.47 1.94
CA LEU A 90 11.51 11.06 3.30
C LEU A 90 10.44 11.96 3.92
N ARG A 91 10.57 13.29 3.77
CA ARG A 91 9.53 14.24 4.24
C ARG A 91 8.19 14.00 3.55
N MET A 92 8.27 13.71 2.25
CA MET A 92 7.15 13.36 1.40
C MET A 92 6.37 12.13 1.90
N LEU A 93 7.06 11.05 2.29
CA LEU A 93 6.43 9.83 2.82
C LEU A 93 5.61 10.05 4.10
N ASP A 94 6.00 11.02 4.94
CA ASP A 94 5.29 11.26 6.20
C ASP A 94 3.93 11.92 5.98
N VAL A 95 3.80 12.75 4.94
CA VAL A 95 2.62 13.61 4.74
C VAL A 95 1.76 13.21 3.55
N ALA A 96 2.34 12.63 2.50
CA ALA A 96 1.63 12.24 1.29
C ALA A 96 1.42 10.73 1.19
N HIS A 97 0.31 10.36 0.58
CA HIS A 97 -0.02 8.98 0.29
C HIS A 97 0.68 8.52 -1.00
N GLN A 98 0.71 9.38 -2.03
CA GLN A 98 1.33 9.09 -3.33
C GLN A 98 2.15 10.25 -3.90
N PHE A 99 2.98 9.92 -4.89
CA PHE A 99 3.91 10.83 -5.55
C PHE A 99 3.80 10.67 -7.06
N VAL A 100 3.63 11.78 -7.78
CA VAL A 100 3.57 11.84 -9.24
C VAL A 100 4.71 12.73 -9.75
N SER A 101 5.42 12.30 -10.79
CA SER A 101 6.60 13.00 -11.30
C SER A 101 6.19 14.24 -12.07
N LYS A 102 7.01 15.29 -12.02
CA LYS A 102 6.95 16.41 -12.96
C LYS A 102 8.03 16.22 -14.05
N PRO A 103 7.71 16.42 -15.35
CA PRO A 103 6.38 16.69 -15.89
C PRO A 103 5.46 15.47 -15.71
N CYS A 104 4.19 15.70 -15.36
CA CYS A 104 3.25 14.63 -15.11
C CYS A 104 2.72 14.05 -16.42
N ASP A 105 2.83 12.74 -16.59
CA ASP A 105 2.07 12.03 -17.62
C ASP A 105 0.58 12.11 -17.22
N ASN A 106 -0.23 12.63 -18.13
CA ASN A 106 -1.67 12.77 -17.96
C ASN A 106 -2.35 11.46 -17.60
N ALA A 107 -1.96 10.35 -18.24
CA ALA A 107 -2.53 9.03 -17.97
C ALA A 107 -2.16 8.53 -16.57
N VAL A 108 -0.93 8.82 -16.12
CA VAL A 108 -0.48 8.46 -14.76
C VAL A 108 -1.25 9.28 -13.72
N LEU A 109 -1.41 10.59 -13.92
CA LEU A 109 -2.18 11.44 -13.00
C LEU A 109 -3.64 10.99 -12.90
N LEU A 110 -4.30 10.76 -14.04
CA LEU A 110 -5.69 10.31 -14.09
C LEU A 110 -5.87 8.94 -13.42
N SER A 111 -5.05 7.95 -13.78
CA SER A 111 -5.13 6.61 -13.19
C SER A 111 -4.84 6.60 -11.68
N THR A 112 -3.91 7.44 -11.22
CA THR A 112 -3.63 7.64 -9.79
C THR A 112 -4.86 8.16 -9.05
N LEU A 113 -5.50 9.20 -9.60
CA LEU A 113 -6.71 9.79 -9.03
C LEU A 113 -7.88 8.79 -9.07
N GLU A 114 -8.15 8.17 -10.22
CA GLU A 114 -9.22 7.19 -10.40
C GLU A 114 -9.09 6.00 -9.44
N GLY A 115 -7.89 5.41 -9.31
CA GLY A 115 -7.66 4.25 -8.45
C GLY A 115 -7.89 4.57 -6.98
N ALA A 116 -7.33 5.67 -6.51
CA ALA A 116 -7.48 6.08 -5.12
C ALA A 116 -8.93 6.49 -4.78
N LEU A 117 -9.63 7.12 -5.73
CA LEU A 117 -11.00 7.56 -5.56
C LEU A 117 -12.01 6.41 -5.64
N SER A 118 -11.78 5.41 -6.50
CA SER A 118 -12.67 4.25 -6.66
C SER A 118 -12.82 3.44 -5.37
N LEU A 119 -11.72 3.27 -4.65
CA LEU A 119 -11.71 2.50 -3.40
C LEU A 119 -12.23 3.31 -2.20
N ARG A 120 -12.25 4.63 -2.29
CA ARG A 120 -12.85 5.49 -1.27
C ARG A 120 -14.35 5.24 -1.10
N ALA A 121 -15.02 4.81 -2.17
CA ALA A 121 -16.44 4.43 -2.14
C ALA A 121 -16.72 3.15 -1.32
N LEU A 122 -15.69 2.35 -0.99
CA LEU A 122 -15.84 1.16 -0.13
C LEU A 122 -16.26 1.52 1.29
N PHE A 123 -15.88 2.70 1.79
CA PHE A 123 -16.14 3.15 3.14
C PHE A 123 -17.17 4.27 3.14
N LYS A 124 -18.41 3.92 3.48
CA LYS A 124 -19.49 4.89 3.68
C LYS A 124 -19.25 5.77 4.91
N ASP A 125 -18.62 5.21 5.94
CA ASP A 125 -18.29 5.91 7.16
C ASP A 125 -17.02 6.78 6.97
N PRO A 126 -17.11 8.12 7.12
CA PRO A 126 -15.95 9.00 7.09
C PRO A 126 -14.91 8.69 8.16
N SER A 127 -15.31 8.21 9.34
CA SER A 127 -14.39 7.95 10.46
C SER A 127 -13.36 6.87 10.14
N VAL A 128 -13.77 5.83 9.40
CA VAL A 128 -12.86 4.77 8.94
C VAL A 128 -11.82 5.35 7.97
N ARG A 129 -12.25 6.26 7.07
CA ARG A 129 -11.34 6.94 6.14
C ARG A 129 -10.37 7.86 6.87
N ASP A 130 -10.82 8.52 7.92
CA ASP A 130 -9.98 9.37 8.75
C ASP A 130 -8.92 8.56 9.50
N VAL A 131 -9.28 7.39 10.05
CA VAL A 131 -8.31 6.51 10.70
C VAL A 131 -7.27 6.04 9.68
N ILE A 132 -7.68 5.51 8.53
CA ILE A 132 -6.76 5.03 7.48
C ILE A 132 -5.89 6.17 6.96
N GLY A 133 -6.48 7.35 6.77
CA GLY A 133 -5.77 8.53 6.30
C GLY A 133 -4.76 9.09 7.29
N ARG A 134 -4.82 8.73 8.58
CA ARG A 134 -3.76 9.02 9.57
C ARG A 134 -2.60 8.02 9.52
N VAL A 135 -2.76 6.87 8.88
CA VAL A 135 -1.75 5.79 8.87
C VAL A 135 -0.52 6.21 8.04
N ASN A 136 0.46 6.79 8.72
CA ASN A 136 1.81 7.04 8.21
C ASN A 136 2.82 6.00 8.72
N ARG A 137 2.43 5.06 9.58
CA ARG A 137 3.26 3.96 10.06
C ARG A 137 2.39 2.75 10.33
N LEU A 138 2.97 1.57 10.17
CA LEU A 138 2.35 0.33 10.62
C LEU A 138 3.30 -0.36 11.60
N PRO A 139 2.76 -1.05 12.61
CA PRO A 139 3.59 -1.81 13.51
C PRO A 139 4.32 -2.95 12.77
N SER A 140 5.62 -3.09 13.05
CA SER A 140 6.45 -4.21 12.57
C SER A 140 6.77 -5.16 13.73
N ALA A 141 6.99 -6.43 13.40
CA ALA A 141 7.37 -7.44 14.37
C ALA A 141 8.69 -7.04 15.09
N PRO A 142 8.71 -6.90 16.44
CA PRO A 142 9.87 -6.43 17.18
C PRO A 142 11.16 -7.21 16.87
N ARG A 143 11.06 -8.53 16.71
CA ARG A 143 12.20 -9.39 16.37
C ARG A 143 12.81 -9.01 15.02
N VAL A 144 11.96 -8.79 14.02
CA VAL A 144 12.37 -8.42 12.67
C VAL A 144 12.97 -7.02 12.68
N PHE A 145 12.32 -6.07 13.35
CA PHE A 145 12.78 -4.69 13.42
C PHE A 145 14.13 -4.55 14.16
N ALA A 146 14.31 -5.25 15.28
CA ALA A 146 15.55 -5.25 16.05
C ALA A 146 16.73 -5.83 15.24
N GLU A 147 16.51 -6.97 14.58
CA GLU A 147 17.52 -7.60 13.74
C GLU A 147 17.84 -6.74 12.51
N LEU A 148 16.84 -6.09 11.91
CA LEU A 148 17.05 -5.19 10.78
C LEU A 148 17.89 -4.00 11.19
N THR A 149 17.55 -3.36 12.31
CA THR A 149 18.31 -2.23 12.86
C THR A 149 19.77 -2.61 13.09
N ARG A 150 20.01 -3.79 13.65
CA ARG A 150 21.36 -4.34 13.87
C ARG A 150 22.13 -4.52 12.55
N LEU A 151 21.51 -5.11 11.53
CA LEU A 151 22.12 -5.34 10.22
C LEU A 151 22.34 -4.06 9.41
N LEU A 152 21.47 -3.07 9.58
CA LEU A 152 21.61 -1.79 8.89
C LEU A 152 22.71 -0.92 9.51
N ALA A 153 22.93 -1.03 10.82
CA ALA A 153 23.99 -0.32 11.54
C ALA A 153 25.41 -0.80 11.15
N ASP A 154 25.54 -2.02 10.63
CA ASP A 154 26.80 -2.56 10.13
C ASP A 154 26.91 -2.41 8.59
N PRO A 155 27.81 -1.54 8.10
CA PRO A 155 28.02 -1.36 6.66
C PRO A 155 28.48 -2.63 5.94
N ALA A 156 29.13 -3.58 6.65
CA ALA A 156 29.64 -4.83 6.10
C ALA A 156 28.58 -5.95 6.02
N SER A 157 27.37 -5.71 6.53
CA SER A 157 26.29 -6.70 6.53
C SER A 157 25.85 -7.10 5.10
N ASP A 158 25.54 -8.40 4.92
CA ASP A 158 25.12 -8.96 3.63
C ASP A 158 23.79 -8.35 3.17
N ALA A 159 23.81 -7.69 2.02
CA ALA A 159 22.64 -7.12 1.37
C ALA A 159 21.50 -8.15 1.18
N ARG A 160 21.84 -9.43 0.96
CA ARG A 160 20.83 -10.51 0.85
C ARG A 160 20.14 -10.80 2.17
N GLN A 161 20.85 -10.69 3.30
CA GLN A 161 20.25 -10.87 4.62
C GLN A 161 19.28 -9.74 4.94
N VAL A 162 19.68 -8.49 4.70
CA VAL A 162 18.81 -7.31 4.85
C VAL A 162 17.57 -7.44 3.95
N SER A 163 17.76 -7.85 2.69
CA SER A 163 16.66 -8.00 1.75
C SER A 163 15.65 -9.08 2.18
N ARG A 164 16.15 -10.23 2.65
CA ARG A 164 15.29 -11.31 3.18
C ARG A 164 14.48 -10.85 4.38
N LEU A 165 15.11 -10.09 5.28
CA LEU A 165 14.47 -9.62 6.50
C LEU A 165 13.40 -8.56 6.22
N LEU A 166 13.68 -7.61 5.34
CA LEU A 166 12.69 -6.63 4.85
C LEU A 166 11.50 -7.31 4.19
N GLY A 167 11.77 -8.26 3.30
CA GLY A 167 10.75 -9.07 2.64
C GLY A 167 10.00 -10.03 3.56
N SER A 168 10.37 -10.09 4.84
CA SER A 168 9.71 -10.94 5.83
C SER A 168 8.63 -10.25 6.65
N ASP A 169 8.56 -8.92 6.61
CA ASP A 169 7.60 -8.15 7.39
C ASP A 169 6.61 -7.41 6.48
N PRO A 170 5.29 -7.57 6.67
CA PRO A 170 4.29 -6.92 5.85
C PRO A 170 4.34 -5.38 5.87
N ALA A 171 4.58 -4.76 7.03
CA ALA A 171 4.61 -3.31 7.18
C ALA A 171 5.82 -2.72 6.43
N LEU A 172 7.01 -3.29 6.66
CA LEU A 172 8.24 -2.88 5.98
C LEU A 172 8.16 -3.13 4.47
N SER A 173 7.64 -4.29 4.06
CA SER A 173 7.46 -4.63 2.65
C SER A 173 6.53 -3.66 1.93
N ALA A 174 5.39 -3.30 2.54
CA ALA A 174 4.47 -2.36 1.94
C ALA A 174 5.08 -0.95 1.75
N ARG A 175 5.91 -0.50 2.71
CA ARG A 175 6.64 0.77 2.60
C ARG A 175 7.71 0.77 1.52
N ILE A 176 8.48 -0.32 1.41
CA ILE A 176 9.46 -0.49 0.34
C ILE A 176 8.77 -0.51 -1.03
N MET A 177 7.63 -1.19 -1.13
CA MET A 177 6.80 -1.22 -2.34
C MET A 177 6.25 0.17 -2.71
N GLN A 178 5.78 0.94 -1.73
CA GLN A 178 5.33 2.32 -1.93
C GLN A 178 6.45 3.19 -2.51
N LEU A 179 7.63 3.13 -1.90
CA LEU A 179 8.79 3.89 -2.35
C LEU A 179 9.23 3.50 -3.76
N ALA A 180 9.39 2.20 -4.03
CA ALA A 180 9.85 1.73 -5.33
C ALA A 180 8.88 2.01 -6.48
N ASN A 181 7.59 2.18 -6.18
CA ASN A 181 6.55 2.59 -7.13
C ASN A 181 6.32 4.10 -7.18
N SER A 182 6.96 4.88 -6.30
CA SER A 182 6.86 6.34 -6.35
C SER A 182 7.47 6.89 -7.64
N ALA A 183 6.95 8.04 -8.08
CA ALA A 183 7.48 8.81 -9.19
C ALA A 183 9.01 9.05 -9.14
N TYR A 184 9.56 9.17 -7.93
CA TYR A 184 10.99 9.38 -7.70
C TYR A 184 11.84 8.23 -8.23
N PHE A 185 11.45 6.98 -7.94
CA PHE A 185 12.24 5.79 -8.26
C PHE A 185 11.85 5.12 -9.58
N THR A 186 10.70 5.49 -10.14
CA THR A 186 10.24 4.97 -11.44
C THR A 186 10.82 5.73 -12.64
N GLY A 187 11.36 6.94 -12.43
CA GLY A 187 12.00 7.75 -13.47
C GLY A 187 11.10 8.06 -14.67
N GLY A 188 9.77 8.03 -14.49
CA GLY A 188 8.79 8.30 -15.54
C GLY A 188 8.64 7.21 -16.62
N GLY A 189 9.30 6.06 -16.51
CA GLY A 189 9.27 5.01 -17.55
C GLY A 189 9.42 3.56 -17.08
N GLY A 190 9.66 3.32 -15.78
CA GLY A 190 9.73 1.98 -15.22
C GLY A 190 8.34 1.39 -14.96
N GLY A 191 8.07 0.18 -15.46
CA GLY A 191 6.85 -0.55 -15.13
C GLY A 191 6.66 -0.73 -13.61
N ALA A 192 5.40 -0.89 -13.20
CA ALA A 192 5.02 -1.05 -11.81
C ALA A 192 5.70 -2.26 -11.16
N ILE A 193 6.34 -2.04 -10.02
CA ILE A 193 6.99 -3.07 -9.21
C ILE A 193 5.94 -3.87 -8.47
N ARG A 194 5.97 -5.19 -8.66
CA ARG A 194 5.02 -6.12 -8.05
C ARG A 194 5.64 -7.08 -7.03
N SER A 195 6.96 -7.02 -6.85
CA SER A 195 7.68 -7.87 -5.90
C SER A 195 8.56 -7.04 -4.98
N VAL A 196 8.64 -7.45 -3.72
CA VAL A 196 9.50 -6.79 -2.72
C VAL A 196 10.97 -6.92 -3.13
N GLY A 197 11.36 -8.05 -3.73
CA GLY A 197 12.71 -8.25 -4.27
C GLY A 197 13.05 -7.25 -5.38
N ASP A 198 12.16 -7.06 -6.35
CA ASP A 198 12.38 -6.08 -7.43
C ASP A 198 12.36 -4.63 -6.89
N ALA A 199 11.57 -4.36 -5.84
CA ALA A 199 11.57 -3.08 -5.16
C ALA A 199 12.95 -2.79 -4.55
N ILE A 200 13.51 -3.72 -3.79
CA ILE A 200 14.83 -3.59 -3.18
C ILE A 200 15.91 -3.46 -4.26
N ASN A 201 15.84 -4.26 -5.33
CA ASN A 201 16.78 -4.18 -6.45
C ASN A 201 16.75 -2.81 -7.14
N ARG A 202 15.56 -2.22 -7.32
CA ARG A 202 15.39 -0.89 -7.93
C ARG A 202 15.91 0.22 -7.03
N LEU A 203 15.60 0.18 -5.74
CA LEU A 203 16.03 1.19 -4.77
C LEU A 203 17.56 1.11 -4.55
N GLY A 204 18.11 -0.09 -4.54
CA GLY A 204 19.48 -0.37 -4.14
C GLY A 204 19.62 -0.44 -2.62
N ILE A 205 20.47 -1.35 -2.14
CA ILE A 205 20.56 -1.66 -0.71
C ILE A 205 21.01 -0.48 0.14
N ASP A 206 21.91 0.36 -0.37
CA ASP A 206 22.42 1.52 0.36
C ASP A 206 21.34 2.58 0.55
N GLN A 207 20.47 2.78 -0.45
CA GLN A 207 19.32 3.67 -0.32
C GLN A 207 18.28 3.08 0.62
N VAL A 208 18.00 1.79 0.53
CA VAL A 208 17.11 1.13 1.49
C VAL A 208 17.62 1.28 2.92
N ARG A 209 18.93 1.09 3.14
CA ARG A 209 19.58 1.29 4.45
C ARG A 209 19.45 2.73 4.92
N LEU A 210 19.78 3.70 4.06
CA LEU A 210 19.66 5.13 4.37
C LEU A 210 18.21 5.48 4.72
N LEU A 211 17.25 5.04 3.91
CA LEU A 211 15.84 5.33 4.09
C LEU A 211 15.32 4.72 5.39
N VAL A 212 15.62 3.45 5.69
CA VAL A 212 15.14 2.80 6.92
C VAL A 212 15.80 3.39 8.17
N LEU A 213 17.11 3.72 8.14
CA LEU A 213 17.82 4.32 9.28
C LEU A 213 17.47 5.78 9.51
N ALA A 214 17.32 6.57 8.44
CA ALA A 214 16.97 7.99 8.53
C ALA A 214 15.50 8.21 8.93
N SER A 215 14.72 7.13 9.03
CA SER A 215 13.27 7.21 9.11
C SER A 215 12.73 6.30 10.19
N HIS A 216 12.33 6.92 11.30
CA HIS A 216 11.33 6.35 12.21
C HIS A 216 9.94 6.19 11.54
N VAL A 217 9.78 6.45 10.23
CA VAL A 217 8.51 6.47 9.49
C VAL A 217 8.16 5.12 8.86
N PHE A 218 9.09 4.14 8.84
CA PHE A 218 8.81 2.85 8.20
C PHE A 218 7.86 1.98 9.01
N ALA A 219 8.15 1.81 10.29
CA ALA A 219 7.35 1.03 11.21
C ALA A 219 7.64 1.42 12.65
N ASP A 220 6.66 1.21 13.52
CA ASP A 220 6.87 1.26 14.97
C ASP A 220 7.10 -0.17 15.46
N ALA A 221 8.11 -0.39 16.30
CA ALA A 221 8.26 -1.68 16.96
C ALA A 221 7.14 -1.81 17.99
N ALA A 222 6.21 -2.73 17.76
CA ALA A 222 5.08 -2.94 18.66
C ALA A 222 5.34 -4.15 19.54
N GLU A 223 5.41 -3.97 20.85
CA GLU A 223 5.40 -5.07 21.84
C GLU A 223 4.02 -5.74 21.93
N ASP A 224 3.47 -6.12 20.77
CA ASP A 224 2.18 -6.76 20.61
C ASP A 224 2.41 -8.17 20.02
N PRO A 225 2.19 -9.25 20.80
CA PRO A 225 2.30 -10.62 20.31
C PRO A 225 1.44 -10.91 19.07
N PHE A 226 0.38 -10.15 18.85
CA PHE A 226 -0.44 -10.24 17.65
C PHE A 226 0.36 -9.89 16.38
N VAL A 227 1.22 -8.87 16.44
CA VAL A 227 2.02 -8.41 15.28
C VAL A 227 3.03 -9.49 14.89
N ASP A 228 3.67 -10.11 15.88
CA ASP A 228 4.57 -11.25 15.68
C ASP A 228 3.84 -12.46 15.07
N HIS A 229 2.65 -12.79 15.57
CA HIS A 229 1.85 -13.88 15.02
C HIS A 229 1.42 -13.59 13.58
N LEU A 230 0.94 -12.37 13.31
CA LEU A 230 0.53 -11.94 11.98
C LEU A 230 1.70 -11.99 11.00
N GLN A 231 2.89 -11.54 11.40
CA GLN A 231 4.09 -11.57 10.57
C GLN A 231 4.44 -13.01 10.15
N ARG A 232 4.50 -13.96 11.10
CA ARG A 232 4.79 -15.38 10.80
C ARG A 232 3.78 -15.99 9.84
N ARG A 233 2.49 -15.76 10.09
CA ARG A 233 1.38 -16.25 9.24
C ARG A 233 1.42 -15.65 7.84
N SER A 234 1.75 -14.36 7.73
CA SER A 234 1.88 -13.67 6.44
C SER A 234 3.08 -14.19 5.64
N MET A 235 4.16 -14.56 6.31
CA MET A 235 5.32 -15.18 5.67
C MET A 235 5.05 -16.58 5.13
N GLN A 236 4.37 -17.41 5.93
CA GLN A 236 3.92 -18.72 5.48
C GLN A 236 2.98 -18.60 4.28
N ALA A 237 2.04 -17.65 4.30
CA ALA A 237 1.15 -17.38 3.17
C ALA A 237 1.92 -16.92 1.91
N SER A 238 2.91 -16.05 2.05
CA SER A 238 3.76 -15.60 0.93
C SER A 238 4.50 -16.75 0.24
N GLN A 239 5.08 -17.67 1.04
CA GLN A 239 5.77 -18.85 0.53
C GLN A 239 4.81 -19.81 -0.17
N LEU A 240 3.64 -20.07 0.42
CA LEU A 240 2.60 -20.90 -0.20
C LEU A 240 2.08 -20.30 -1.50
N ALA A 241 1.81 -19.00 -1.53
CA ALA A 241 1.31 -18.33 -2.72
C ALA A 241 2.29 -18.43 -3.90
N THR A 242 3.60 -18.46 -3.62
CA THR A 242 4.64 -18.71 -4.63
C THR A 242 4.53 -20.11 -5.25
N GLN A 243 4.22 -21.12 -4.43
CA GLN A 243 4.05 -22.49 -4.88
C GLN A 243 2.72 -22.71 -5.61
N ILE A 244 1.64 -22.08 -5.13
CA ILE A 244 0.28 -22.20 -5.67
C ILE A 244 0.12 -21.46 -7.00
N ALA A 245 0.70 -20.26 -7.12
CA ALA A 245 0.65 -19.48 -8.35
C ALA A 245 1.61 -20.07 -9.39
N ALA A 246 1.18 -21.14 -10.07
CA ALA A 246 1.93 -21.78 -11.15
C ALA A 246 2.43 -20.73 -12.16
N GLY A 247 3.71 -20.84 -12.55
CA GLY A 247 4.35 -19.96 -13.54
C GLY A 247 5.12 -18.77 -12.98
N GLY A 248 5.47 -18.76 -11.70
CA GLY A 248 6.44 -17.80 -11.16
C GLY A 248 5.94 -16.35 -11.17
N LYS A 249 4.70 -16.12 -10.74
CA LYS A 249 4.12 -14.78 -10.59
C LYS A 249 4.56 -14.15 -9.27
N PRO A 250 5.61 -13.33 -9.23
CA PRO A 250 6.16 -12.83 -7.96
C PRO A 250 5.17 -11.95 -7.20
N GLN A 251 4.16 -11.40 -7.88
CA GLN A 251 3.06 -10.65 -7.24
C GLN A 251 2.19 -11.49 -6.30
N ALA A 252 2.13 -12.82 -6.47
CA ALA A 252 1.35 -13.69 -5.58
C ALA A 252 1.93 -13.72 -4.17
N ALA A 253 3.26 -13.84 -4.06
CA ALA A 253 3.98 -13.78 -2.80
C ALA A 253 3.74 -12.45 -2.09
N THR A 254 3.92 -11.33 -2.80
CA THR A 254 3.69 -9.98 -2.27
C THR A 254 2.23 -9.80 -1.82
N ALA A 255 1.26 -10.17 -2.65
CA ALA A 255 -0.14 -10.03 -2.31
C ALA A 255 -0.53 -10.88 -1.09
N ALA A 256 0.00 -12.10 -0.95
CA ALA A 256 -0.24 -12.94 0.21
C ALA A 256 0.44 -12.44 1.48
N LEU A 257 1.67 -11.90 1.38
CA LEU A 257 2.34 -11.23 2.48
C LEU A 257 1.52 -10.04 3.01
N LEU A 258 0.90 -9.27 2.10
CA LEU A 258 0.17 -8.06 2.43
C LEU A 258 -1.35 -8.28 2.63
N ALA A 259 -1.86 -9.49 2.41
CA ALA A 259 -3.30 -9.79 2.41
C ALA A 259 -4.01 -9.39 3.72
N ARG A 260 -3.28 -9.49 4.83
CA ARG A 260 -3.79 -9.22 6.17
C ARG A 260 -3.26 -7.90 6.76
N ILE A 261 -2.64 -7.04 5.94
CA ILE A 261 -2.03 -5.79 6.41
C ILE A 261 -3.02 -4.85 7.11
N GLY A 262 -4.31 -4.90 6.75
CA GLY A 262 -5.35 -4.09 7.39
C GLY A 262 -5.55 -4.40 8.87
N LEU A 263 -5.13 -5.57 9.36
CA LEU A 263 -5.13 -5.93 10.78
C LEU A 263 -4.06 -5.21 11.60
N LEU A 264 -3.09 -4.57 10.96
CA LEU A 264 -2.06 -3.76 11.63
C LEU A 264 -2.56 -2.34 11.95
N VAL A 265 -3.75 -1.96 11.47
CA VAL A 265 -4.41 -0.70 11.84
C VAL A 265 -5.18 -0.90 13.15
N HIS A 266 -4.48 -0.71 14.27
CA HIS A 266 -4.94 -0.99 15.64
C HIS A 266 -6.36 -0.47 15.93
N ASP A 267 -6.60 0.82 15.64
CA ASP A 267 -7.88 1.49 15.89
C ASP A 267 -9.08 0.85 15.17
N LEU A 268 -8.84 0.20 14.03
CA LEU A 268 -9.89 -0.50 13.29
C LEU A 268 -9.96 -1.97 13.65
N ARG A 269 -8.85 -2.59 14.06
CA ARG A 269 -8.84 -3.98 14.52
C ARG A 269 -9.70 -4.16 15.77
N ASP A 270 -9.54 -3.29 16.76
CA ASP A 270 -10.18 -3.44 18.06
C ASP A 270 -11.66 -3.04 18.04
N ASN A 271 -12.03 -2.10 17.16
CA ASN A 271 -13.41 -1.62 17.00
C ASN A 271 -14.24 -2.45 16.00
N ALA A 272 -13.58 -3.24 15.15
CA ALA A 272 -14.26 -4.14 14.24
C ALA A 272 -14.58 -5.46 14.94
N GLY A 273 -15.86 -5.75 15.19
CA GLY A 273 -16.27 -7.13 15.40
C GLY A 273 -15.77 -8.00 14.24
N GLN A 274 -15.46 -9.28 14.50
CA GLN A 274 -14.91 -10.23 13.51
C GLN A 274 -15.72 -10.34 12.20
N GLU A 275 -16.96 -9.86 12.18
CA GLU A 275 -17.88 -9.90 11.03
C GLU A 275 -18.15 -8.54 10.37
N ALA A 276 -17.46 -7.47 10.75
CA ALA A 276 -17.66 -6.15 10.14
C ALA A 276 -17.35 -6.22 8.63
N LYS A 277 -18.34 -5.86 7.80
CA LYS A 277 -18.22 -5.79 6.34
C LYS A 277 -18.39 -4.35 5.87
N THR A 278 -17.75 -4.03 4.76
CA THR A 278 -18.04 -2.78 4.03
C THR A 278 -19.42 -2.83 3.38
N GLY A 279 -19.86 -1.70 2.82
CA GLY A 279 -21.13 -1.62 2.08
C GLY A 279 -21.21 -2.52 0.83
N CYS A 280 -20.13 -3.21 0.46
CA CYS A 280 -20.06 -4.17 -0.66
C CYS A 280 -19.77 -5.61 -0.20
N ASP A 281 -20.09 -5.96 1.06
CA ASP A 281 -19.87 -7.28 1.67
C ASP A 281 -18.41 -7.76 1.72
N THR A 282 -17.44 -6.89 1.44
CA THR A 282 -16.02 -7.21 1.62
C THR A 282 -15.70 -7.14 3.11
N PRO A 283 -15.00 -8.13 3.70
CA PRO A 283 -14.59 -8.04 5.10
C PRO A 283 -13.79 -6.76 5.35
N LEU A 284 -14.11 -6.05 6.43
CA LEU A 284 -13.59 -4.71 6.71
C LEU A 284 -12.06 -4.70 6.68
N GLN A 285 -11.40 -5.68 7.30
CA GLN A 285 -9.93 -5.76 7.35
C GLN A 285 -9.29 -5.92 5.97
N ALA A 286 -9.91 -6.71 5.08
CA ALA A 286 -9.43 -6.87 3.70
C ALA A 286 -9.61 -5.56 2.91
N ALA A 287 -10.74 -4.87 3.10
CA ALA A 287 -10.99 -3.57 2.49
C ALA A 287 -10.03 -2.50 3.00
N VAL A 288 -9.76 -2.47 4.31
CA VAL A 288 -8.81 -1.54 4.95
C VAL A 288 -7.41 -1.75 4.37
N GLY A 289 -6.96 -3.01 4.31
CA GLY A 289 -5.66 -3.34 3.72
C GLY A 289 -5.57 -2.93 2.25
N ALA A 290 -6.57 -3.29 1.44
CA ALA A 290 -6.59 -2.93 0.02
C ALA A 290 -6.60 -1.41 -0.20
N TYR A 291 -7.43 -0.69 0.55
CA TYR A 291 -7.48 0.77 0.44
C TYR A 291 -6.17 1.41 0.87
N LEU A 292 -5.56 0.97 1.97
CA LEU A 292 -4.25 1.47 2.40
C LEU A 292 -3.17 1.25 1.33
N LEU A 293 -3.10 0.05 0.75
CA LEU A 293 -2.12 -0.25 -0.30
C LEU A 293 -2.35 0.56 -1.57
N ALA A 294 -3.61 0.81 -1.93
CA ALA A 294 -3.95 1.67 -3.06
C ALA A 294 -3.62 3.15 -2.76
N LEU A 295 -3.88 3.63 -1.54
CA LEU A 295 -3.42 4.94 -1.10
C LEU A 295 -1.90 5.04 -1.21
N TRP A 296 -1.16 3.95 -0.99
CA TRP A 296 0.30 3.91 -1.16
C TRP A 296 0.77 3.61 -2.59
N GLY A 297 -0.12 3.63 -3.58
CA GLY A 297 0.24 3.49 -4.98
C GLY A 297 0.76 2.10 -5.37
N LEU A 298 0.39 1.06 -4.62
CA LEU A 298 0.73 -0.31 -5.03
C LEU A 298 -0.08 -0.72 -6.27
N PRO A 299 0.46 -1.63 -7.10
CA PRO A 299 -0.22 -2.15 -8.28
C PRO A 299 -1.62 -2.70 -8.00
N MET A 300 -2.59 -2.37 -8.87
CA MET A 300 -3.99 -2.75 -8.67
C MET A 300 -4.23 -4.26 -8.66
N ASP A 301 -3.40 -5.07 -9.32
CA ASP A 301 -3.49 -6.52 -9.24
C ASP A 301 -3.21 -7.05 -7.82
N ILE A 302 -2.23 -6.48 -7.12
CA ILE A 302 -1.96 -6.77 -5.70
C ILE A 302 -3.12 -6.26 -4.83
N VAL A 303 -3.53 -5.00 -5.01
CA VAL A 303 -4.64 -4.40 -4.25
C VAL A 303 -5.91 -5.23 -4.38
N ASP A 304 -6.25 -5.65 -5.59
CA ASP A 304 -7.43 -6.45 -5.89
C ASP A 304 -7.37 -7.84 -5.27
N ALA A 305 -6.19 -8.46 -5.25
CA ALA A 305 -5.98 -9.74 -4.58
C ALA A 305 -6.12 -9.61 -3.07
N VAL A 306 -5.57 -8.55 -2.46
CA VAL A 306 -5.75 -8.25 -1.03
C VAL A 306 -7.21 -7.97 -0.69
N ALA A 307 -7.95 -7.22 -1.51
CA ALA A 307 -9.37 -6.93 -1.26
C ALA A 307 -10.25 -8.20 -1.28
N ARG A 308 -9.88 -9.20 -2.09
CA ARG A 308 -10.72 -10.37 -2.40
C ARG A 308 -10.19 -11.69 -1.85
N HIS A 309 -9.07 -11.70 -1.12
CA HIS A 309 -8.45 -12.94 -0.65
C HIS A 309 -9.35 -13.78 0.29
N THR A 310 -10.44 -13.24 0.82
CA THR A 310 -11.42 -14.00 1.60
C THR A 310 -12.57 -14.54 0.75
N HIS A 311 -12.86 -13.90 -0.39
CA HIS A 311 -13.99 -14.21 -1.28
C HIS A 311 -13.54 -14.04 -2.74
N PRO A 312 -12.69 -14.94 -3.27
CA PRO A 312 -12.05 -14.77 -4.59
C PRO A 312 -13.04 -14.86 -5.77
N GLY A 313 -14.19 -15.52 -5.59
CA GLY A 313 -15.25 -15.66 -6.59
C GLY A 313 -15.95 -14.37 -7.00
N ARG A 314 -15.64 -13.24 -6.37
CA ARG A 314 -16.15 -11.90 -6.75
C ARG A 314 -15.30 -11.19 -7.81
N THR A 315 -14.39 -11.90 -8.46
CA THR A 315 -13.61 -11.37 -9.59
C THR A 315 -14.37 -11.59 -10.89
N ALA A 316 -14.20 -10.69 -11.87
CA ALA A 316 -14.76 -10.87 -13.22
C ALA A 316 -14.07 -12.01 -14.01
N ALA A 317 -12.95 -12.51 -13.50
CA ALA A 317 -12.21 -13.61 -14.11
C ALA A 317 -12.88 -14.96 -13.81
N THR A 318 -13.11 -15.75 -14.84
CA THR A 318 -13.81 -17.04 -14.75
C THR A 318 -12.90 -18.21 -14.35
N GLY A 319 -11.66 -17.95 -13.93
CA GLY A 319 -10.66 -18.99 -13.69
C GLY A 319 -9.78 -18.72 -12.47
N PHE A 320 -8.96 -19.71 -12.09
CA PHE A 320 -8.07 -19.63 -10.94
C PHE A 320 -6.95 -18.59 -11.15
N GLY A 321 -7.21 -17.36 -10.66
CA GLY A 321 -6.32 -16.22 -10.81
C GLY A 321 -5.47 -15.92 -9.55
N LEU A 322 -4.84 -14.75 -9.55
CA LEU A 322 -4.01 -14.25 -8.45
C LEU A 322 -4.76 -14.25 -7.11
N ALA A 323 -5.99 -13.73 -7.08
CA ALA A 323 -6.82 -13.70 -5.87
C ALA A 323 -7.14 -15.12 -5.35
N GLY A 324 -7.30 -16.11 -6.22
CA GLY A 324 -7.49 -17.50 -5.84
C GLY A 324 -6.26 -18.10 -5.19
N ALA A 325 -5.07 -17.88 -5.75
CA ALA A 325 -3.81 -18.33 -5.16
C ALA A 325 -3.57 -17.71 -3.78
N VAL A 326 -3.79 -16.40 -3.65
CA VAL A 326 -3.68 -15.68 -2.37
C VAL A 326 -4.71 -16.18 -1.37
N HIS A 327 -5.95 -16.43 -1.80
CA HIS A 327 -7.01 -16.96 -0.94
C HIS A 327 -6.62 -18.31 -0.32
N VAL A 328 -6.19 -19.27 -1.13
CA VAL A 328 -5.77 -20.60 -0.65
C VAL A 328 -4.58 -20.48 0.30
N ALA A 329 -3.56 -19.71 -0.09
CA ALA A 329 -2.36 -19.53 0.71
C ALA A 329 -2.64 -18.92 2.09
N VAL A 330 -3.48 -17.86 2.13
CA VAL A 330 -3.84 -17.19 3.38
C VAL A 330 -4.73 -18.08 4.24
N ALA A 331 -5.68 -18.83 3.66
CA ALA A 331 -6.52 -19.76 4.40
C ALA A 331 -5.67 -20.86 5.09
N LEU A 332 -4.82 -21.52 4.31
CA LEU A 332 -3.91 -22.57 4.80
C LEU A 332 -2.96 -22.08 5.89
N ALA A 333 -2.29 -20.96 5.65
CA ALA A 333 -1.34 -20.39 6.60
C ALA A 333 -2.00 -20.08 7.95
N ASN A 334 -3.31 -19.79 7.97
CA ASN A 334 -4.08 -19.46 9.18
C ASN A 334 -4.93 -20.63 9.70
N GLY A 335 -4.72 -21.85 9.21
CA GLY A 335 -5.44 -23.04 9.67
C GLY A 335 -6.94 -23.00 9.36
N GLN A 336 -7.36 -22.27 8.33
CA GLN A 336 -8.74 -22.20 7.88
C GLN A 336 -8.90 -22.96 6.56
N PRO A 337 -10.06 -23.59 6.31
CA PRO A 337 -10.35 -24.14 4.99
C PRO A 337 -10.54 -23.00 3.96
N PRO A 338 -10.04 -23.14 2.72
CA PRO A 338 -10.42 -22.24 1.65
C PRO A 338 -11.88 -22.48 1.22
N ASP A 339 -12.40 -21.58 0.40
CA ASP A 339 -13.66 -21.70 -0.31
C ASP A 339 -13.58 -22.86 -1.33
N LEU A 340 -13.99 -24.04 -0.89
CA LEU A 340 -13.97 -25.25 -1.71
C LEU A 340 -14.90 -25.17 -2.91
N ALA A 341 -16.02 -24.43 -2.81
CA ALA A 341 -16.94 -24.23 -3.92
C ALA A 341 -16.28 -23.39 -5.03
N TYR A 342 -15.51 -22.37 -4.65
CA TYR A 342 -14.67 -21.63 -5.60
C TYR A 342 -13.60 -22.52 -6.25
N LEU A 343 -12.92 -23.39 -5.49
CA LEU A 343 -11.91 -24.32 -6.06
C LEU A 343 -12.53 -25.33 -7.02
N GLU A 344 -13.72 -25.86 -6.70
CA GLU A 344 -14.49 -26.73 -7.58
C GLU A 344 -14.90 -25.99 -8.86
N HIS A 345 -15.46 -24.79 -8.73
CA HIS A 345 -15.88 -23.97 -9.87
C HIS A 345 -14.72 -23.60 -10.80
N THR A 346 -13.53 -23.33 -10.23
CA THR A 346 -12.33 -23.00 -11.00
C THR A 346 -11.53 -24.22 -11.47
N GLY A 347 -11.99 -25.44 -11.14
CA GLY A 347 -11.41 -26.69 -11.64
C GLY A 347 -10.05 -27.05 -11.05
N VAL A 348 -9.73 -26.59 -9.84
CA VAL A 348 -8.42 -26.83 -9.17
C VAL A 348 -8.56 -27.53 -7.82
N LEU A 349 -9.75 -28.04 -7.49
CA LEU A 349 -10.00 -28.73 -6.22
C LEU A 349 -9.10 -29.97 -6.02
N ASP A 350 -8.67 -30.61 -7.11
CA ASP A 350 -7.73 -31.73 -7.11
C ASP A 350 -6.34 -31.38 -6.56
N GLN A 351 -5.94 -30.11 -6.61
CA GLN A 351 -4.67 -29.62 -6.08
C GLN A 351 -4.69 -29.43 -4.56
N TRP A 352 -5.87 -29.43 -3.94
CA TRP A 352 -6.04 -29.14 -2.52
C TRP A 352 -5.16 -30.01 -1.59
N PRO A 353 -5.10 -31.35 -1.73
CA PRO A 353 -4.24 -32.18 -0.88
C PRO A 353 -2.75 -31.85 -1.03
N HIS A 354 -2.31 -31.47 -2.23
CA HIS A 354 -0.92 -31.08 -2.48
C HIS A 354 -0.56 -29.79 -1.73
N TRP A 355 -1.45 -28.79 -1.76
CA TRP A 355 -1.23 -27.53 -1.03
C TRP A 355 -1.27 -27.70 0.49
N GLN A 356 -2.09 -28.63 1.02
CA GLN A 356 -2.05 -28.99 2.44
C GLN A 356 -0.70 -29.59 2.84
N ALA A 357 -0.15 -30.49 2.03
CA ALA A 357 1.16 -31.08 2.28
C ALA A 357 2.28 -30.03 2.24
N SER A 358 2.23 -29.11 1.27
CA SER A 358 3.14 -27.96 1.21
C SER A 358 3.08 -27.09 2.47
N ASN A 359 1.89 -26.82 2.99
CA ASN A 359 1.72 -26.03 4.22
C ASN A 359 2.31 -26.74 5.44
N ALA A 360 2.11 -28.05 5.56
CA ALA A 360 2.69 -28.84 6.64
C ALA A 360 4.23 -28.81 6.61
N ALA A 361 4.84 -28.86 5.42
CA ALA A 361 6.30 -28.78 5.27
C ALA A 361 6.90 -27.40 5.61
N LEU A 362 6.09 -26.34 5.60
CA LEU A 362 6.51 -24.97 5.95
C LEU A 362 6.26 -24.62 7.42
N THR A 363 5.49 -25.44 8.15
CA THR A 363 5.21 -25.20 9.57
C THR A 363 6.32 -25.88 10.36
N PRO A 364 7.18 -25.14 11.09
CA PRO A 364 8.17 -25.78 11.97
C PRO A 364 7.45 -26.60 13.05
N ASP A 365 8.08 -27.70 13.46
CA ASP A 365 7.57 -28.55 14.55
C ASP A 365 7.46 -27.67 15.81
N PRO A 366 6.32 -27.67 16.55
CA PRO A 366 6.20 -26.92 17.80
C PRO A 366 7.29 -27.23 18.86
N ASP A 367 8.06 -28.30 18.68
CA ASP A 367 9.15 -28.72 19.57
C ASP A 367 10.56 -28.19 19.16
N ASP A 368 10.67 -27.34 18.14
CA ASP A 368 11.96 -26.79 17.62
C ASP A 368 12.32 -25.35 18.11
N ASP A 369 11.54 -24.75 19.02
CA ASP A 369 11.84 -23.51 19.77
C ASP A 369 12.13 -23.83 21.25
#